data_AF-A0A7G5LJB2-F1
#
_entry.id   AF-A0A7G5LJB2-F1
#
_cell.length_a   1.000
_cell.length_b   1.000
_cell.length_c   1.000
_cell.angle_alpha   90.00
_cell.angle_beta   90.00
_cell.angle_gamma   90.00
#
_symmetry.space_group_name_H-M   'P 1'
#
loop_
_entity.id
_entity.type
_entity.pdbx_description
1 polymer ?
#
loop_
_entity_poly.entity_id
_entity_poly.type
_entity_poly.pdbx_seq_one_letter_code
_entity_poly.pdbx_strand_id
1 'polypeptide(L)' 'MTEKKPLPFGLTSGRILILCMGALLAIITISMSMGGLHTYEALKEANNAAKTATPAQVEVAPAQ' A
#
# COMPACT_ATOMS: atom_id res chain seq x y z
N MET A 1 37.03 15.64 29.18
CA MET A 1 36.34 16.11 27.96
C MET A 1 35.79 14.87 27.26
N THR A 2 34.46 14.73 27.17
CA THR A 2 33.85 13.57 26.51
C THR A 2 33.64 13.92 25.04
N GLU A 3 34.61 13.54 24.20
CA GLU A 3 34.55 13.72 22.76
C GLU A 3 33.37 12.90 22.22
N LYS A 4 32.31 13.57 21.74
CA LYS A 4 31.21 12.92 21.03
C LYS A 4 31.76 12.38 19.72
N LYS A 5 32.09 11.09 19.69
CA LYS A 5 32.51 10.37 18.49
C LYS A 5 31.51 10.65 17.35
N PRO A 6 31.95 11.20 16.21
CA PRO A 6 31.05 11.43 15.09
C PRO A 6 30.49 10.09 14.63
N LEU A 7 29.17 10.00 14.56
CA LEU A 7 28.49 8.82 14.03
C LEU A 7 28.94 8.59 12.58
N PRO A 8 29.17 7.33 12.15
CA PRO A 8 29.51 7.03 10.76
C PRO A 8 28.44 7.64 9.84
N PHE A 9 28.83 8.21 8.70
CA PHE A 9 28.00 9.01 7.78
C PHE A 9 27.58 10.42 8.23
N GLY A 10 28.07 10.92 9.37
CA GLY A 10 27.68 12.25 9.85
C GLY A 10 26.16 12.35 10.00
N LEU A 11 25.56 11.31 10.58
CA LEU A 11 24.13 11.20 10.85
C LEU A 11 23.71 12.31 11.82
N THR A 12 23.29 13.44 11.25
CA THR A 12 22.59 14.49 11.96
C THR A 12 21.09 14.17 11.98
N SER A 13 20.36 14.68 12.98
CA SER A 13 18.91 14.45 13.11
C SER A 13 18.14 14.80 11.83
N GLY A 14 18.56 15.82 11.09
CA GLY A 14 17.97 16.19 9.80
C GLY A 14 18.17 15.15 8.70
N ARG A 15 19.37 14.54 8.61
CA ARG A 15 19.66 13.49 7.62
C ARG A 15 18.88 12.21 7.91
N ILE A 16 18.70 11.88 9.18
CA ILE A 16 17.88 10.73 9.62
C ILE A 16 16.43 10.93 9.17
N LEU A 17 15.86 12.12 9.37
CA LEU A 17 14.49 12.42 8.93
C LEU A 17 14.33 12.28 7.41
N ILE A 18 15.28 12.80 6.64
CA ILE A 18 15.27 12.68 5.16
C ILE A 18 15.38 11.24 4.71
N LEU A 19 16.24 10.43 5.36
CA LEU A 19 16.37 9.01 5.06
C LEU A 19 15.07 8.24 5.35
N CYS A 20 14.43 8.49 6.50
CA CYS A 20 13.14 7.89 6.82
C CYS A 20 12.04 8.31 5.83
N MET A 21 12.00 9.59 5.46
CA MET A 21 11.03 10.11 4.50
C MET A 21 11.20 9.44 3.13
N GLY A 22 12.44 9.33 2.66
CA GLY A 22 12.76 8.66 1.39
C GLY A 22 12.43 7.17 1.43
N ALA A 23 12.75 6.48 2.53
CA ALA A 23 12.43 5.07 2.71
C ALA A 23 10.91 4.82 2.70
N LEU A 24 10.12 5.66 3.38
CA LEU A 24 8.66 5.58 3.36
C LEU A 24 8.09 5.72 1.94
N LEU A 25 8.55 6.73 1.19
CA LEU A 25 8.12 6.92 -0.18
C LEU A 25 8.50 5.74 -1.08
N ALA A 26 9.69 5.17 -0.91
CA ALA A 26 10.12 4.00 -1.66
C ALA A 26 9.21 2.78 -1.37
N ILE A 27 8.89 2.53 -0.09
CA ILE A 27 7.99 1.43 0.31
C ILE A 27 6.60 1.60 -0.31
N ILE A 28 6.03 2.81 -0.23
CA ILE A 28 4.72 3.12 -0.81
C ILE A 28 4.73 2.88 -2.32
N THR A 29 5.75 3.39 -3.01
CA THR A 29 5.87 3.26 -4.46
C THR A 29 5.97 1.80 -4.88
N ILE A 30 6.80 1.00 -4.20
CA ILE A 30 6.93 -0.44 -4.46
C ILE A 30 5.59 -1.14 -4.20
N SER A 31 4.91 -0.80 -3.11
CA SER A 31 3.60 -1.38 -2.76
C SER A 31 2.52 -1.05 -3.81
N MET A 32 2.55 0.17 -4.35
CA MET A 32 1.68 0.58 -5.45
C MET A 32 1.98 -0.19 -6.73
N SER A 33 3.27 -0.32 -7.09
CA SER A 33 3.72 -1.05 -8.27
C SER A 33 3.43 -2.56 -8.20
N MET A 34 3.43 -3.16 -7.01
CA MET A 34 3.24 -4.61 -6.82
C MET A 34 1.78 -5.04 -6.65
N GLY A 35 0.81 -4.12 -6.65
CA GLY A 35 -0.62 -4.50 -6.61
C GLY A 35 -1.60 -3.50 -5.96
N GLY A 36 -1.13 -2.35 -5.48
CA GLY A 36 -1.99 -1.34 -4.87
C GLY A 36 -2.99 -0.68 -5.85
N LEU A 37 -2.63 -0.55 -7.14
CA LEU A 37 -3.54 -0.04 -8.17
C LEU A 37 -4.49 -1.13 -8.72
N HIS A 38 -4.03 -2.37 -8.77
CA HIS A 38 -4.83 -3.50 -9.27
C HIS A 38 -6.01 -3.83 -8.35
N THR A 39 -5.87 -3.65 -7.03
CA THR A 39 -6.96 -3.90 -6.07
C THR A 39 -8.10 -2.89 -6.22
N TYR A 40 -7.83 -1.62 -6.49
CA TYR A 40 -8.89 -0.64 -6.73
C TYR A 40 -9.65 -0.91 -8.04
N GLU A 41 -8.96 -1.29 -9.12
CA GLU A 41 -9.62 -1.69 -10.37
C GLU A 41 -10.40 -3.00 -10.20
N ALA A 42 -9.83 -4.01 -9.53
CA ALA A 42 -10.49 -5.28 -9.25
C ALA A 42 -11.74 -5.12 -8.36
N LEU A 43 -11.69 -4.26 -7.33
CA LEU A 43 -12.87 -3.96 -6.50
C LEU A 43 -13.94 -3.19 -7.29
N LYS A 44 -13.54 -2.25 -8.15
CA LYS A 44 -14.46 -1.53 -9.03
C LYS A 44 -15.10 -2.45 -10.05
N GLU A 45 -14.33 -3.34 -10.66
CA GLU A 45 -14.81 -4.35 -11.61
C GLU A 45 -15.75 -5.35 -10.94
N ALA A 46 -15.40 -5.88 -9.77
CA ALA A 46 -16.27 -6.76 -8.98
C ALA A 46 -17.57 -6.06 -8.57
N ASN A 47 -17.52 -4.79 -8.17
CA ASN A 47 -18.72 -4.01 -7.85
C ASN A 47 -19.60 -3.80 -9.09
N ASN A 48 -18.99 -3.54 -10.25
CA ASN A 48 -19.73 -3.34 -11.49
C ASN A 48 -20.36 -4.65 -11.98
N ALA A 49 -19.64 -5.76 -11.88
CA ALA A 49 -20.15 -7.11 -12.17
C ALA A 49 -21.34 -7.48 -11.28
N ALA A 50 -21.26 -7.18 -9.98
CA ALA A 50 -22.37 -7.37 -9.03
C ALA A 50 -23.57 -6.46 -9.31
N LYS A 51 -23.34 -5.24 -9.84
CA LYS A 51 -24.42 -4.33 -10.25
C LYS A 51 -25.11 -4.77 -11.54
N THR A 52 -24.38 -5.39 -12.47
CA THR A 52 -24.96 -5.96 -13.69
C THR A 52 -25.65 -7.31 -13.44
N ALA A 53 -25.30 -8.01 -12.34
CA ALA A 53 -26.02 -9.16 -11.85
C ALA A 53 -27.37 -8.71 -11.24
N THR A 54 -28.37 -8.55 -12.11
CA THR A 54 -29.79 -8.35 -11.74
C THR A 54 -30.25 -9.53 -10.85
N PRO A 55 -31.24 -9.36 -9.94
CA PRO A 55 -31.56 -10.28 -8.83
C PRO A 55 -31.97 -11.72 -9.19
N ALA A 56 -31.98 -12.10 -10.47
CA ALA A 56 -32.39 -13.41 -10.96
C ALA A 56 -31.43 -14.56 -10.59
N GLN A 57 -30.26 -14.30 -10.02
CA GLN A 57 -29.29 -15.33 -9.63
C GLN A 57 -29.17 -15.58 -8.12
N VAL A 58 -29.87 -14.81 -7.28
CA VAL A 58 -29.86 -15.03 -5.81
C VAL A 58 -30.91 -16.07 -5.37
N GLU A 59 -31.89 -16.40 -6.23
CA GLU A 59 -32.95 -17.38 -5.92
C GLU A 59 -32.57 -18.85 -6.20
N VAL A 60 -31.42 -19.12 -6.84
CA VAL A 60 -30.94 -20.49 -7.13
C VAL A 60 -29.63 -20.81 -6.41
N ALA A 61 -29.56 -20.56 -5.10
CA ALA A 61 -28.68 -21.33 -4.23
C ALA A 61 -29.53 -22.43 -3.58
N PRO A 62 -29.51 -23.68 -4.08
CA PRO A 62 -30.17 -24.76 -3.36
C PRO A 62 -29.44 -24.96 -2.03
N ALA A 63 -30.20 -24.97 -0.95
CA ALA A 63 -29.74 -25.48 0.33
C ALA A 63 -29.27 -26.94 0.12
N GLN A 64 -27.97 -27.15 0.24
CA GLN A 64 -27.33 -28.45 0.51
C GLN A 64 -26.17 -28.18 1.45
#